data_AF-A0A2I1HSG3-F1
#
_entry.id   AF-A0A2I1HSG3-F1
#
_cell.length_a   1.000
_cell.length_b   1.000
_cell.length_c   1.000
_cell.angle_alpha   90.00
_cell.angle_beta   90.00
_cell.angle_gamma   90.00
#
_symmetry.space_group_name_H-M   'P 1'
#
loop_
_entity.id
_entity.type
_entity.pdbx_description
1 polymer ?
#
loop_
_entity_poly.entity_id
_entity_poly.type
_entity_poly.pdbx_seq_one_letter_code
_entity_poly.pdbx_strand_id
1 'polypeptide(L)'
;MEENFAYLIQYNDDNSVNVPFGRVAEWYIFNHPLLKNIRLKYQSRKRTPELIKADIIKICRVEGAVDFIEWNTKDGEIKSTNRIDDIVKLTSKGEDYIKQIENKEKKNRICWSWVMYCSGEGNSCQHKCGGIGSCKETCTNYSLKNNVKNYHDMHLCKVRIISESKLSWLNKEKPLKIKIVGLHLPTNIPIHSPKISRLNLSRQVRDNIIVDRRSDHRTANSVKSKLLAPFNGAEENVLKEALTNQRQICNHDKLRSFLMRDDRRLKENADEKHFYQLTLSNEFWLQNSKKFGQECIGMDSKHDLNNDRAPVLVFVVENNAGSGTPLAFGLSNKENQWTIKLSIIAIKKNIPCDRDDCEHKWNYVNLPNGMGFERVRECNSFNWNPFVMTDKHRPSKIAVTNILRGTILCWFHIMQTIGENFNQWNIPWSLR
;
A
#
# COMPACT_ATOMS: atom_id res chain seq x y z
N MET A 1 -2.63 19.37 5.28
CA MET A 1 -1.85 20.06 6.33
C MET A 1 -0.61 19.24 6.56
N GLU A 2 0.59 19.82 6.40
CA GLU A 2 1.79 19.20 6.95
C GLU A 2 1.66 19.18 8.46
N GLU A 3 1.63 18.00 9.06
CA GLU A 3 1.75 17.89 10.52
C GLU A 3 3.15 18.37 10.92
N ASN A 4 3.22 19.52 11.57
CA ASN A 4 4.45 20.03 12.14
C ASN A 4 4.67 19.34 13.50
N PHE A 5 5.69 18.49 13.57
CA PHE A 5 6.02 17.75 14.79
C PHE A 5 7.11 18.41 15.66
N ALA A 6 7.46 19.68 15.41
CA ALA A 6 8.54 20.36 16.12
C ALA A 6 8.36 20.34 17.65
N TYR A 7 7.13 20.50 18.13
CA TYR A 7 6.79 20.50 19.57
C TYR A 7 7.04 19.14 20.26
N LEU A 8 7.10 18.05 19.49
CA LEU A 8 7.38 16.70 20.00
C LEU A 8 8.88 16.39 20.10
N ILE A 9 9.75 17.30 19.67
CA ILE A 9 11.20 17.11 19.70
C ILE A 9 11.74 17.66 21.02
N GLN A 10 12.58 16.88 21.69
CA GLN A 10 13.37 17.33 22.83
C GLN A 10 14.84 17.39 22.41
N TYR A 11 15.45 18.58 22.49
CA TYR A 11 16.86 18.77 22.20
C TYR A 11 17.71 18.54 23.45
N ASN A 12 18.83 17.87 23.29
CA ASN A 12 19.78 17.56 24.36
C ASN A 12 21.11 18.31 24.14
N ASP A 13 21.86 18.51 25.22
CA ASP A 13 23.14 19.24 25.20
C ASP A 13 24.24 18.54 24.35
N ASP A 14 24.11 17.24 24.11
CA ASP A 14 25.10 16.43 23.36
C ASP A 14 24.86 16.40 21.83
N ASN A 15 24.14 17.41 21.31
CA ASN A 15 23.70 17.53 19.92
C ASN A 15 22.86 16.32 19.43
N SER A 16 22.16 15.67 20.34
CA SER A 16 21.15 14.67 20.02
C SER A 16 19.76 15.20 20.31
N VAL A 17 18.76 14.48 19.83
CA VAL A 17 17.36 14.72 20.17
C VAL A 17 16.70 13.47 20.69
N ASN A 18 15.70 13.64 21.55
CA ASN A 18 14.74 12.63 21.94
C ASN A 18 13.41 12.91 21.23
N VAL A 19 12.84 11.89 20.60
CA VAL A 19 11.58 11.97 19.86
C VAL A 19 10.71 10.74 20.14
N PRO A 20 9.38 10.83 19.93
CA PRO A 20 8.52 9.67 19.79
C PRO A 20 8.96 8.77 18.63
N PHE A 21 8.71 7.47 18.76
CA PHE A 21 8.76 6.58 17.59
C PHE A 21 7.66 6.97 16.58
N GLY A 22 7.79 6.49 15.33
CA GLY A 22 6.80 6.75 14.29
C GLY A 22 7.14 7.95 13.40
N ARG A 23 6.10 8.64 12.90
CA ARG A 23 6.24 9.70 11.89
C ARG A 23 7.10 10.88 12.34
N VAL A 24 7.15 11.17 13.64
CA VAL A 24 8.01 12.23 14.22
C VAL A 24 9.49 11.98 13.94
N ALA A 25 9.94 10.73 14.06
CA ALA A 25 11.34 10.36 13.83
C ALA A 25 11.74 10.58 12.36
N GLU A 26 10.87 10.17 11.41
CA GLU A 26 11.08 10.46 9.99
C GLU A 26 11.07 11.96 9.72
N TRP A 27 10.08 12.68 10.27
CA TRP A 27 9.93 14.12 10.08
C TRP A 27 11.16 14.89 10.56
N TYR A 28 11.70 14.58 11.74
CA TYR A 28 12.91 15.22 12.25
C TYR A 28 14.11 15.03 11.30
N ILE A 29 14.33 13.78 10.86
CA ILE A 29 15.44 13.44 9.95
C ILE A 29 15.27 14.16 8.61
N PHE A 30 14.05 14.23 8.09
CA PHE A 30 13.80 14.91 6.84
C PHE A 30 14.01 16.41 7.04
N ASN A 31 13.44 17.05 8.04
CA ASN A 31 13.55 18.50 8.19
C ASN A 31 14.91 19.00 8.70
N HIS A 32 15.83 18.10 9.08
CA HIS A 32 17.16 18.50 9.50
C HIS A 32 17.96 19.19 8.37
N PRO A 33 18.53 20.39 8.57
CA PRO A 33 19.24 21.15 7.54
C PRO A 33 20.38 20.37 6.87
N LEU A 34 21.22 19.67 7.65
CA LEU A 34 22.29 18.81 7.12
C LEU A 34 21.79 17.69 6.22
N LEU A 35 20.51 17.32 6.27
CA LEU A 35 19.93 16.21 5.51
C LEU A 35 19.02 16.69 4.38
N LYS A 36 18.92 18.01 4.18
CA LYS A 36 18.19 18.61 3.06
C LYS A 36 18.78 18.15 1.73
N ASN A 37 17.91 17.67 0.84
CA ASN A 37 18.29 17.15 -0.48
C ASN A 37 19.28 15.97 -0.42
N ILE A 38 19.34 15.25 0.70
CA ILE A 38 20.16 14.05 0.86
C ILE A 38 19.29 12.81 0.73
N ARG A 39 19.83 11.82 0.03
CA ARG A 39 19.32 10.46 0.09
C ARG A 39 20.07 9.65 1.14
N LEU A 40 19.31 9.04 2.03
CA LEU A 40 19.85 8.18 3.07
C LEU A 40 19.83 6.70 2.65
N LYS A 41 20.92 6.01 2.96
CA LYS A 41 21.00 4.55 3.03
C LYS A 41 21.00 4.11 4.49
N TYR A 42 20.73 2.84 4.72
CA TYR A 42 20.65 2.27 6.05
C TYR A 42 21.37 0.92 6.14
N GLN A 43 21.91 0.61 7.33
CA GLN A 43 22.39 -0.73 7.65
C GLN A 43 21.23 -1.63 8.14
N SER A 44 21.42 -2.95 8.21
CA SER A 44 20.46 -3.83 8.88
C SER A 44 20.39 -3.54 10.38
N ARG A 45 19.24 -3.80 11.02
CA ARG A 45 19.07 -3.67 12.49
C ARG A 45 19.95 -4.73 13.17
N LYS A 46 20.79 -4.32 14.13
CA LYS A 46 21.74 -5.24 14.77
C LYS A 46 21.22 -5.95 16.02
N ARG A 47 20.15 -5.48 16.69
CA ARG A 47 19.80 -5.96 18.06
C ARG A 47 18.31 -6.21 18.36
N THR A 48 17.40 -5.66 17.56
CA THR A 48 15.95 -5.82 17.78
C THR A 48 15.44 -7.28 17.68
N PRO A 49 15.97 -8.17 16.82
CA PRO A 49 15.43 -9.53 16.66
C PRO A 49 15.44 -10.41 17.92
N GLU A 50 16.44 -10.27 18.80
CA GLU A 50 16.55 -11.11 20.01
C GLU A 50 15.44 -10.82 21.01
N LEU A 51 15.12 -9.55 21.22
CA LEU A 51 14.08 -9.12 22.17
C LEU A 51 12.66 -9.40 21.64
N ILE A 52 12.48 -9.43 20.32
CA ILE A 52 11.23 -9.89 19.70
C ILE A 52 11.07 -11.40 19.93
N LYS A 53 12.11 -12.21 19.66
CA LYS A 53 12.07 -13.66 19.89
C LYS A 53 11.84 -14.02 21.36
N ALA A 54 12.36 -13.21 22.28
CA ALA A 54 12.12 -13.35 23.72
C ALA A 54 10.74 -12.82 24.17
N ASP A 55 9.92 -12.32 23.25
CA ASP A 55 8.59 -11.76 23.53
C ASP A 55 8.64 -10.62 24.56
N ILE A 56 9.72 -9.81 24.54
CA ILE A 56 9.90 -8.62 25.41
C ILE A 56 9.35 -7.37 24.72
N ILE A 57 9.53 -7.29 23.40
CA ILE A 57 9.05 -6.16 22.59
C ILE A 57 8.33 -6.68 21.35
N LYS A 58 7.43 -5.85 20.83
CA LYS A 58 6.85 -6.01 19.50
C LYS A 58 7.12 -4.77 18.65
N ILE A 59 7.29 -4.96 17.35
CA ILE A 59 7.39 -3.88 16.38
C ILE A 59 6.03 -3.73 15.70
N CYS A 60 5.49 -2.52 15.74
CA CYS A 60 4.26 -2.15 15.05
C CYS A 60 4.60 -1.15 13.94
N ARG A 61 3.80 -1.15 12.87
CA ARG A 61 3.82 -0.05 11.91
C ARG A 61 3.03 1.14 12.46
N VAL A 62 3.37 2.33 12.00
CA VAL A 62 2.46 3.49 12.07
C VAL A 62 1.19 3.19 11.27
N GLU A 63 0.09 3.81 11.69
CA GLU A 63 -1.18 3.73 10.99
C GLU A 63 -1.04 4.17 9.51
N GLY A 64 -1.73 3.47 8.62
CA GLY A 64 -1.68 3.71 7.17
C GLY A 64 -0.42 3.23 6.44
N ALA A 65 0.55 2.60 7.11
CA ALA A 65 1.72 2.05 6.43
C ALA A 65 1.38 0.82 5.58
N VAL A 66 1.85 0.78 4.33
CA VAL A 66 1.47 -0.28 3.37
C VAL A 66 2.52 -1.41 3.24
N ASP A 67 3.77 -1.14 3.61
CA ASP A 67 4.85 -2.15 3.55
C ASP A 67 4.71 -3.20 4.66
N PHE A 68 4.70 -4.49 4.29
CA PHE A 68 4.69 -5.62 5.24
C PHE A 68 5.89 -5.57 6.19
N ILE A 69 5.65 -5.87 7.48
CA ILE A 69 6.72 -6.05 8.48
C ILE A 69 7.64 -7.19 8.01
N GLU A 70 7.03 -8.32 7.66
CA GLU A 70 7.65 -9.52 7.09
C GLU A 70 6.74 -10.09 5.99
N TRP A 71 7.31 -10.66 4.93
CA TRP A 71 6.58 -11.40 3.90
C TRP A 71 7.44 -12.56 3.38
N ASN A 72 6.78 -13.64 2.96
CA ASN A 72 7.44 -14.77 2.31
C ASN A 72 7.64 -14.49 0.82
N THR A 73 8.82 -14.79 0.31
CA THR A 73 9.02 -14.87 -1.15
C THR A 73 8.48 -16.19 -1.68
N LYS A 74 8.34 -16.28 -3.01
CA LYS A 74 8.00 -17.54 -3.70
C LYS A 74 8.96 -18.68 -3.37
N ASP A 75 10.20 -18.36 -3.02
CA ASP A 75 11.24 -19.31 -2.64
C ASP A 75 11.21 -19.68 -1.14
N GLY A 76 10.21 -19.21 -0.40
CA GLY A 76 10.06 -19.44 1.04
C GLY A 76 10.96 -18.58 1.94
N GLU A 77 11.66 -17.58 1.38
CA GLU A 77 12.47 -16.66 2.18
C GLU A 77 11.59 -15.63 2.90
N ILE A 78 11.72 -15.51 4.22
CA ILE A 78 11.11 -14.39 4.96
C ILE A 78 11.94 -13.12 4.72
N LYS A 79 11.34 -12.14 4.05
CA LYS A 79 11.91 -10.79 3.87
C LYS A 79 11.19 -9.80 4.77
N SER A 80 11.93 -8.82 5.28
CA SER A 80 11.37 -7.74 6.10
C SER A 80 11.79 -6.36 5.59
N THR A 81 10.97 -5.35 5.86
CA THR A 81 11.37 -3.96 5.62
C THR A 81 11.50 -3.21 6.94
N ASN A 82 12.73 -2.83 7.28
CA ASN A 82 12.98 -1.95 8.41
C ASN A 82 12.63 -0.52 8.01
N ARG A 83 11.83 0.17 8.85
CA ARG A 83 11.50 1.58 8.66
C ARG A 83 11.81 2.40 9.91
N ILE A 84 11.99 3.72 9.74
CA ILE A 84 12.39 4.62 10.85
C ILE A 84 11.20 5.09 11.64
N ASP A 85 10.05 5.07 10.98
CA ASP A 85 8.73 5.29 11.53
C ASP A 85 8.09 4.00 12.07
N ASP A 86 8.87 2.96 12.36
CA ASP A 86 8.36 1.82 13.11
C ASP A 86 8.24 2.17 14.60
N ILE A 87 7.23 1.60 15.26
CA ILE A 87 6.95 1.80 16.67
C ILE A 87 7.35 0.55 17.44
N VAL A 88 8.23 0.73 18.43
CA VAL A 88 8.56 -0.33 19.38
C VAL A 88 7.62 -0.22 20.58
N LYS A 89 6.89 -1.30 20.87
CA LYS A 89 6.01 -1.41 22.04
C LYS A 89 6.50 -2.53 22.95
N LEU A 90 6.30 -2.37 24.25
CA LEU A 90 6.48 -3.43 25.21
C LEU A 90 5.36 -4.47 25.07
N THR A 91 5.68 -5.70 25.42
CA THR A 91 4.70 -6.76 25.74
C THR A 91 4.52 -6.80 27.26
N SER A 92 3.58 -7.61 27.76
CA SER A 92 3.43 -7.81 29.21
C SER A 92 4.73 -8.33 29.86
N LYS A 93 5.43 -9.27 29.21
CA LYS A 93 6.76 -9.71 29.66
C LYS A 93 7.79 -8.58 29.60
N GLY A 94 7.69 -7.70 28.62
CA GLY A 94 8.52 -6.50 28.50
C GLY A 94 8.33 -5.54 29.68
N GLU A 95 7.10 -5.32 30.10
CA GLU A 95 6.78 -4.48 31.26
C GLU A 95 7.38 -5.06 32.55
N ASP A 96 7.27 -6.37 32.76
CA ASP A 96 7.90 -7.04 33.91
C ASP A 96 9.43 -6.98 33.82
N TYR A 97 9.99 -7.11 32.62
CA TYR A 97 11.43 -6.94 32.40
C TYR A 97 11.88 -5.52 32.79
N ILE A 98 11.08 -4.48 32.53
CA ILE A 98 11.39 -3.11 32.98
C ILE A 98 11.42 -3.02 34.50
N LYS A 99 10.43 -3.59 35.21
CA LYS A 99 10.43 -3.62 36.68
C LYS A 99 11.70 -4.28 37.23
N GLN A 100 12.15 -5.38 36.61
CA GLN A 100 13.41 -6.06 36.98
C GLN A 100 14.65 -5.20 36.68
N ILE A 101 14.62 -4.34 35.66
CA ILE A 101 15.69 -3.36 35.42
C ILE A 101 15.71 -2.31 36.54
N GLU A 102 14.55 -1.80 36.93
CA GLU A 102 14.40 -0.79 38.00
C GLU A 102 14.88 -1.34 39.34
N ASN A 103 14.58 -2.61 39.64
CA ASN A 103 15.08 -3.33 40.81
C ASN A 103 16.57 -3.75 40.72
N LYS A 104 17.27 -3.40 39.64
CA LYS A 104 18.68 -3.78 39.36
C LYS A 104 18.93 -5.30 39.23
N GLU A 105 17.88 -6.10 39.04
CA GLU A 105 17.95 -7.55 38.83
C GLU A 105 18.36 -7.92 37.40
N LYS A 106 18.02 -7.05 36.43
CA LYS A 106 18.36 -7.22 35.01
C LYS A 106 19.11 -6.02 34.45
N LYS A 107 19.99 -6.29 33.50
CA LYS A 107 20.68 -5.25 32.72
C LYS A 107 19.70 -4.58 31.76
N ASN A 108 19.75 -3.25 31.70
CA ASN A 108 19.05 -2.46 30.71
C ASN A 108 19.65 -2.71 29.31
N ARG A 109 18.82 -3.18 28.38
CA ARG A 109 19.25 -3.56 27.03
C ARG A 109 18.83 -2.52 26.00
N ILE A 110 19.62 -2.42 24.93
CA ILE A 110 19.28 -1.64 23.73
C ILE A 110 18.22 -2.42 22.95
N CYS A 111 17.04 -1.83 22.77
CA CYS A 111 15.95 -2.42 22.00
C CYS A 111 15.87 -1.92 20.56
N TRP A 112 16.42 -0.73 20.31
CA TRP A 112 16.54 -0.16 18.97
C TRP A 112 17.97 0.33 18.76
N SER A 113 18.58 -0.05 17.64
CA SER A 113 19.82 0.56 17.17
C SER A 113 19.86 0.52 15.67
N TRP A 114 19.96 1.70 15.06
CA TRP A 114 20.00 1.83 13.63
C TRP A 114 20.86 2.99 13.17
N VAL A 115 21.71 2.71 12.18
CA VAL A 115 22.59 3.69 11.55
C VAL A 115 22.17 3.90 10.10
N MET A 116 21.78 5.13 9.80
CA MET A 116 21.62 5.65 8.45
C MET A 116 22.81 6.51 8.06
N TYR A 117 23.07 6.63 6.77
CA TYR A 117 24.20 7.40 6.25
C TYR A 117 23.87 8.03 4.91
N CYS A 118 24.47 9.19 4.64
CA CYS A 118 24.38 9.85 3.35
C CYS A 118 24.93 8.92 2.26
N SER A 119 24.18 8.74 1.17
CA SER A 119 24.59 7.86 0.08
C SER A 119 25.72 8.42 -0.79
N GLY A 120 26.12 9.69 -0.60
CA GLY A 120 27.07 10.39 -1.48
C GLY A 120 26.52 10.63 -2.88
N GLU A 121 25.20 10.56 -3.06
CA GLU A 121 24.59 10.69 -4.39
C GLU A 121 24.69 12.14 -4.89
N GLY A 122 25.02 12.30 -6.17
CA GLY A 122 25.25 13.61 -6.77
C GLY A 122 26.68 14.13 -6.63
N ASN A 123 27.64 13.28 -6.26
CA ASN A 123 29.09 13.55 -6.26
C ASN A 123 29.47 14.90 -5.62
N SER A 124 28.81 15.24 -4.51
CA SER A 124 28.95 16.54 -3.83
C SER A 124 29.52 16.41 -2.41
N CYS A 125 29.68 15.19 -1.90
CA CYS A 125 30.25 14.94 -0.58
C CYS A 125 31.75 14.67 -0.65
N GLN A 126 32.44 14.97 0.45
CA GLN A 126 33.80 14.54 0.69
C GLN A 126 33.82 13.05 1.06
N HIS A 127 34.54 12.27 0.27
CA HIS A 127 34.82 10.87 0.51
C HIS A 127 35.78 10.71 1.70
N LYS A 128 35.83 9.50 2.29
CA LYS A 128 36.75 9.20 3.40
C LYS A 128 38.22 9.42 3.03
N CYS A 129 38.60 9.25 1.77
CA CYS A 129 39.96 9.54 1.27
C CYS A 129 40.25 11.05 1.10
N GLY A 130 39.27 11.92 1.37
CA GLY A 130 39.40 13.37 1.27
C GLY A 130 39.09 13.95 -0.11
N GLY A 131 38.91 13.12 -1.14
CA GLY A 131 38.42 13.57 -2.45
C GLY A 131 36.95 14.03 -2.38
N ILE A 132 36.54 14.96 -3.23
CA ILE A 132 35.18 15.51 -3.28
C ILE A 132 34.52 15.02 -4.56
N GLY A 133 33.40 14.32 -4.42
CA GLY A 133 32.66 13.75 -5.55
C GLY A 133 33.32 12.54 -6.23
N SER A 134 34.64 12.41 -6.12
CA SER A 134 35.43 11.28 -6.57
C SER A 134 36.50 10.92 -5.54
N CYS A 135 36.97 9.68 -5.58
CA CYS A 135 38.14 9.28 -4.82
C CYS A 135 39.43 9.92 -5.36
N LYS A 136 40.42 10.08 -4.48
CA LYS A 136 41.81 10.34 -4.90
C LYS A 136 42.40 9.10 -5.58
N GLU A 137 43.32 9.29 -6.52
CA GLU A 137 43.99 8.19 -7.25
C GLU A 137 44.68 7.17 -6.32
N THR A 138 45.25 7.66 -5.22
CA THR A 138 45.89 6.83 -4.19
C THR A 138 44.90 6.01 -3.35
N CYS A 139 43.60 6.18 -3.55
CA CYS A 139 42.59 5.45 -2.79
C CYS A 139 42.36 4.06 -3.37
N THR A 140 42.30 3.04 -2.50
CA THR A 140 41.92 1.67 -2.89
C THR A 140 40.56 1.57 -3.56
N ASN A 141 39.68 2.56 -3.32
CA ASN A 141 38.35 2.62 -3.93
C ASN A 141 38.34 3.38 -5.26
N TYR A 142 39.46 3.96 -5.71
CA TYR A 142 39.52 4.80 -6.91
C TYR A 142 39.05 4.03 -8.16
N SER A 143 39.63 2.86 -8.40
CA SER A 143 39.33 2.01 -9.56
C SER A 143 38.03 1.21 -9.43
N LEU A 144 37.32 1.31 -8.29
CA LEU A 144 36.06 0.60 -8.09
C LEU A 144 34.90 1.35 -8.74
N LYS A 145 33.94 0.61 -9.28
CA LYS A 145 32.71 1.19 -9.84
C LYS A 145 32.00 2.07 -8.80
N ASN A 146 31.81 3.35 -9.12
CA ASN A 146 31.25 4.37 -8.22
C ASN A 146 32.01 4.55 -6.88
N ASN A 147 33.30 4.22 -6.84
CA ASN A 147 34.14 4.35 -5.65
C ASN A 147 33.69 3.58 -4.39
N VAL A 148 32.96 2.46 -4.56
CA VAL A 148 32.43 1.66 -3.46
C VAL A 148 32.74 0.17 -3.63
N LYS A 149 33.08 -0.50 -2.52
CA LYS A 149 33.32 -1.95 -2.48
C LYS A 149 32.04 -2.77 -2.62
N ASN A 150 30.97 -2.32 -1.97
CA ASN A 150 29.66 -2.96 -1.98
C ASN A 150 28.57 -1.95 -1.62
N TYR A 151 27.31 -2.40 -1.56
CA TYR A 151 26.16 -1.52 -1.30
C TYR A 151 26.21 -0.82 0.08
N HIS A 152 26.86 -1.45 1.06
CA HIS A 152 27.02 -0.98 2.44
C HIS A 152 28.30 -0.16 2.67
N ASP A 153 29.13 0.02 1.65
CA ASP A 153 30.33 0.84 1.76
C ASP A 153 29.94 2.30 2.06
N MET A 154 30.46 2.80 3.17
CA MET A 154 30.23 4.16 3.65
C MET A 154 31.40 5.09 3.33
N HIS A 155 32.17 4.78 2.28
CA HIS A 155 33.31 5.57 1.83
C HIS A 155 32.93 6.98 1.34
N LEU A 156 31.76 7.12 0.70
CA LEU A 156 31.42 8.32 -0.07
C LEU A 156 31.11 9.57 0.77
N CYS A 157 30.64 9.41 2.01
CA CYS A 157 30.33 10.55 2.88
C CYS A 157 30.54 10.18 4.35
N LYS A 158 30.86 11.17 5.20
CA LYS A 158 31.04 10.99 6.64
C LYS A 158 29.76 11.17 7.47
N VAL A 159 28.68 11.75 6.90
CA VAL A 159 27.43 11.99 7.63
C VAL A 159 26.74 10.69 8.04
N ARG A 160 26.45 10.55 9.33
CA ARG A 160 25.71 9.44 9.93
C ARG A 160 24.55 9.95 10.76
N ILE A 161 23.46 9.19 10.76
CA ILE A 161 22.33 9.36 11.66
C ILE A 161 22.27 8.08 12.49
N ILE A 162 22.48 8.23 13.79
CA ILE A 162 22.49 7.14 14.75
C ILE A 162 21.20 7.28 15.56
N SER A 163 20.35 6.25 15.49
CA SER A 163 19.13 6.19 16.28
C SER A 163 19.21 5.02 17.25
N GLU A 164 18.89 5.26 18.51
CA GLU A 164 18.96 4.26 19.57
C GLU A 164 17.84 4.42 20.59
N SER A 165 17.41 3.29 21.15
CA SER A 165 16.50 3.27 22.29
C SER A 165 16.83 2.08 23.19
N LYS A 166 16.67 2.29 24.50
CA LYS A 166 16.82 1.26 25.54
C LYS A 166 15.45 0.84 26.05
N LEU A 167 15.35 -0.39 26.57
CA LEU A 167 14.10 -0.90 27.14
C LEU A 167 13.52 0.06 28.19
N SER A 168 14.35 0.53 29.13
CA SER A 168 13.92 1.46 30.17
C SER A 168 13.49 2.85 29.66
N TRP A 169 13.65 3.13 28.37
CA TRP A 169 13.22 4.39 27.76
C TRP A 169 11.83 4.27 27.13
N LEU A 170 11.34 3.05 26.86
CA LEU A 170 10.09 2.83 26.13
C LEU A 170 8.84 3.38 26.84
N ASN A 171 8.87 3.52 28.16
CA ASN A 171 7.79 4.14 28.95
C ASN A 171 7.83 5.67 28.96
N LYS A 172 8.87 6.28 28.38
CA LYS A 172 8.98 7.74 28.27
C LYS A 172 8.21 8.21 27.04
N GLU A 173 7.75 9.46 27.08
CA GLU A 173 7.06 10.10 25.95
C GLU A 173 7.94 10.18 24.68
N LYS A 174 9.26 10.37 24.85
CA LYS A 174 10.24 10.57 23.77
C LYS A 174 11.36 9.51 23.82
N PRO A 175 11.02 8.22 23.59
CA PRO A 175 11.90 7.08 23.87
C PRO A 175 13.04 6.89 22.87
N LEU A 176 12.97 7.51 21.68
CA LEU A 176 13.95 7.33 20.62
C LEU A 176 14.97 8.48 20.64
N LYS A 177 16.24 8.16 20.89
CA LYS A 177 17.34 9.11 20.79
C LYS A 177 17.89 9.10 19.36
N ILE A 178 18.03 10.26 18.73
CA ILE A 178 18.63 10.43 17.40
C ILE A 178 19.81 11.39 17.50
N LYS A 179 20.96 11.00 16.95
CA LYS A 179 22.17 11.82 16.86
C LYS A 179 22.67 11.87 15.43
N ILE A 180 22.91 13.07 14.92
CA ILE A 180 23.47 13.29 13.58
C ILE A 180 24.92 13.70 13.75
N VAL A 181 25.84 13.01 13.09
CA VAL A 181 27.29 13.25 13.21
C VAL A 181 27.96 13.31 11.84
N GLY A 182 29.11 13.98 11.80
CA GLY A 182 29.89 14.18 10.58
C GLY A 182 29.37 15.32 9.71
N LEU A 183 30.13 15.63 8.67
CA LEU A 183 29.83 16.69 7.70
C LEU A 183 29.91 16.13 6.29
N HIS A 184 29.13 16.70 5.37
CA HIS A 184 29.23 16.35 3.94
C HIS A 184 30.51 16.89 3.32
N LEU A 185 30.89 18.11 3.71
CA LEU A 185 32.10 18.80 3.26
C LEU A 185 32.86 19.33 4.48
N PRO A 186 34.17 19.61 4.36
CA PRO A 186 34.90 20.39 5.34
C PRO A 186 34.24 21.76 5.57
N THR A 187 34.39 22.31 6.78
CA THR A 187 33.81 23.61 7.20
C THR A 187 34.22 24.80 6.31
N ASN A 188 35.29 24.66 5.54
CA ASN A 188 35.86 25.73 4.73
C ASN A 188 35.25 25.81 3.32
N ILE A 189 34.29 24.93 2.97
CA ILE A 189 33.67 24.90 1.64
C ILE A 189 32.19 25.32 1.76
N PRO A 190 31.75 26.43 1.13
CA PRO A 190 30.53 27.10 1.61
C PRO A 190 29.21 26.53 1.08
N ILE A 191 29.20 25.68 0.05
CA ILE A 191 27.94 25.30 -0.61
C ILE A 191 27.90 23.81 -0.94
N HIS A 192 27.05 23.08 -0.22
CA HIS A 192 26.68 21.70 -0.53
C HIS A 192 25.32 21.68 -1.26
N SER A 193 25.34 21.50 -2.59
CA SER A 193 24.14 21.46 -3.43
C SER A 193 23.97 20.09 -4.13
N PRO A 194 23.54 19.06 -3.38
CA PRO A 194 23.42 17.70 -3.91
C PRO A 194 22.26 17.58 -4.89
N LYS A 195 22.47 16.86 -6.00
CA LYS A 195 21.40 16.50 -6.95
C LYS A 195 20.95 15.06 -6.72
N ILE A 196 19.67 14.88 -6.38
CA ILE A 196 19.09 13.56 -6.17
C ILE A 196 18.62 12.97 -7.51
N SER A 197 19.32 11.95 -7.99
CA SER A 197 18.96 11.22 -9.21
C SER A 197 17.91 10.13 -8.99
N ARG A 198 17.87 9.48 -7.82
CA ARG A 198 16.93 8.39 -7.50
C ARG A 198 15.72 8.90 -6.71
N LEU A 199 14.67 8.09 -6.60
CA LEU A 199 13.47 8.45 -5.85
C LEU A 199 13.77 8.63 -4.34
N ASN A 200 13.37 9.77 -3.76
CA ASN A 200 13.63 10.13 -2.35
C ASN A 200 12.37 10.51 -1.55
N LEU A 201 11.19 10.04 -1.99
CA LEU A 201 9.92 10.33 -1.30
C LEU A 201 9.96 9.85 0.15
N SER A 202 9.31 10.60 1.05
CA SER A 202 9.07 10.18 2.43
C SER A 202 8.25 8.89 2.47
N ARG A 203 8.32 8.16 3.57
CA ARG A 203 7.56 6.93 3.74
C ARG A 203 6.07 7.18 3.72
N GLN A 204 5.60 8.24 4.37
CA GLN A 204 4.17 8.60 4.36
C GLN A 204 3.67 8.85 2.93
N VAL A 205 4.43 9.59 2.13
CA VAL A 205 4.05 9.87 0.74
C VAL A 205 4.08 8.59 -0.10
N ARG A 206 5.05 7.71 0.12
CA ARG A 206 5.08 6.39 -0.54
C ARG A 206 3.88 5.54 -0.17
N ASP A 207 3.54 5.47 1.12
CA ASP A 207 2.37 4.75 1.60
C ASP A 207 1.11 5.27 0.91
N ASN A 208 0.89 6.60 0.92
CA ASN A 208 -0.25 7.23 0.27
C ASN A 208 -0.32 6.94 -1.23
N ILE A 209 0.81 7.01 -1.95
CA ILE A 209 0.89 6.67 -3.37
C ILE A 209 0.50 5.20 -3.61
N ILE A 210 0.98 4.30 -2.75
CA ILE A 210 0.66 2.87 -2.89
C ILE A 210 -0.81 2.63 -2.57
N VAL A 211 -1.35 3.20 -1.49
CA VAL A 211 -2.79 3.15 -1.19
C VAL A 211 -3.57 3.65 -2.39
N ASP A 212 -3.28 4.86 -2.89
CA ASP A 212 -3.97 5.44 -4.04
C ASP A 212 -3.88 4.58 -5.31
N ARG A 213 -2.71 3.96 -5.58
CA ARG A 213 -2.53 3.05 -6.71
C ARG A 213 -3.39 1.79 -6.56
N ARG A 214 -3.43 1.22 -5.36
CA ARG A 214 -4.09 -0.07 -5.08
C ARG A 214 -5.60 0.08 -4.94
N SER A 215 -6.07 1.14 -4.30
CA SER A 215 -7.49 1.39 -4.09
C SER A 215 -8.26 1.57 -5.40
N ASP A 216 -7.64 2.07 -6.47
CA ASP A 216 -8.37 2.44 -7.70
C ASP A 216 -7.77 1.88 -9.01
N HIS A 217 -6.76 1.01 -8.95
CA HIS A 217 -5.91 0.70 -10.12
C HIS A 217 -5.43 1.96 -10.87
N ARG A 218 -5.36 3.11 -10.17
CA ARG A 218 -5.19 4.46 -10.75
C ARG A 218 -3.96 4.54 -11.60
N THR A 219 -4.08 5.07 -12.81
CA THR A 219 -2.93 5.34 -13.67
C THR A 219 -1.93 6.27 -12.97
N ALA A 220 -0.66 6.21 -13.39
CA ALA A 220 0.37 7.11 -12.87
C ALA A 220 -0.03 8.60 -12.97
N ASN A 221 -0.84 8.96 -13.97
CA ASN A 221 -1.37 10.31 -14.14
C ASN A 221 -2.36 10.68 -13.03
N SER A 222 -3.31 9.80 -12.70
CA SER A 222 -4.27 10.07 -11.63
C SER A 222 -3.60 10.19 -10.26
N VAL A 223 -2.64 9.30 -9.97
CA VAL A 223 -1.82 9.40 -8.75
C VAL A 223 -1.03 10.71 -8.72
N LYS A 224 -0.44 11.11 -9.85
CA LYS A 224 0.29 12.38 -9.97
C LYS A 224 -0.61 13.58 -9.68
N SER A 225 -1.83 13.62 -10.21
CA SER A 225 -2.77 14.72 -9.97
C SER A 225 -3.12 14.86 -8.48
N LYS A 226 -3.37 13.74 -7.79
CA LYS A 226 -3.58 13.74 -6.33
C LYS A 226 -2.35 14.22 -5.56
N LEU A 227 -1.16 13.76 -5.97
CA LEU A 227 0.10 14.14 -5.34
C LEU A 227 0.40 15.65 -5.48
N LEU A 228 -0.06 16.27 -6.57
CA LEU A 228 0.10 17.70 -6.85
C LEU A 228 -1.01 18.57 -6.26
N ALA A 229 -2.17 18.00 -5.93
CA ALA A 229 -3.32 18.75 -5.42
C ALA A 229 -2.99 19.67 -4.21
N PRO A 230 -2.14 19.28 -3.23
CA PRO A 230 -1.75 20.17 -2.14
C PRO A 230 -0.95 21.41 -2.56
N PHE A 231 -0.43 21.45 -3.79
CA PHE A 231 0.35 22.56 -4.35
C PHE A 231 -0.45 23.41 -5.35
N ASN A 232 -1.75 23.19 -5.47
CA ASN A 232 -2.60 24.03 -6.32
C ASN A 232 -2.54 25.48 -5.84
N GLY A 233 -2.12 26.39 -6.72
CA GLY A 233 -1.93 27.82 -6.39
C GLY A 233 -0.59 28.16 -5.71
N ALA A 234 0.31 27.19 -5.54
CA ALA A 234 1.65 27.47 -5.02
C ALA A 234 2.52 28.21 -6.06
N GLU A 235 3.41 29.07 -5.57
CA GLU A 235 4.41 29.74 -6.41
C GLU A 235 5.39 28.74 -7.05
N GLU A 236 5.98 29.14 -8.19
CA GLU A 236 6.89 28.29 -8.97
C GLU A 236 8.15 27.88 -8.19
N ASN A 237 8.65 28.76 -7.31
CA ASN A 237 9.79 28.51 -6.41
C ASN A 237 9.51 27.35 -5.42
N VAL A 238 8.32 27.29 -4.84
CA VAL A 238 7.88 26.23 -3.90
C VAL A 238 7.83 24.89 -4.62
N LEU A 239 7.24 24.87 -5.83
CA LEU A 239 7.20 23.66 -6.67
C LEU A 239 8.61 23.21 -7.09
N LYS A 240 9.49 24.14 -7.48
CA LYS A 240 10.89 23.85 -7.81
C LYS A 240 11.64 23.26 -6.61
N GLU A 241 11.44 23.80 -5.42
CA GLU A 241 12.06 23.28 -4.19
C GLU A 241 11.54 21.88 -3.84
N ALA A 242 10.22 21.67 -3.90
CA ALA A 242 9.59 20.38 -3.64
C ALA A 242 10.03 19.30 -4.64
N LEU A 243 10.17 19.65 -5.94
CA LEU A 243 10.73 18.76 -6.96
C LEU A 243 12.21 18.48 -6.75
N THR A 244 12.97 19.44 -6.22
CA THR A 244 14.40 19.29 -5.97
C THR A 244 14.65 18.36 -4.78
N ASN A 245 13.89 18.52 -3.70
CA ASN A 245 14.04 17.69 -2.50
C ASN A 245 13.49 16.26 -2.68
N GLN A 246 12.53 16.08 -3.59
CA GLN A 246 11.84 14.84 -3.92
C GLN A 246 11.21 14.10 -2.73
N ARG A 247 10.79 14.83 -1.69
CA ARG A 247 10.24 14.24 -0.45
C ARG A 247 8.72 14.09 -0.52
N GLN A 248 8.06 15.07 -1.13
CA GLN A 248 6.61 15.14 -1.25
C GLN A 248 6.13 14.86 -2.66
N ILE A 249 6.88 15.34 -3.66
CA ILE A 249 6.57 15.13 -5.07
C ILE A 249 7.79 14.56 -5.78
N CYS A 250 7.58 13.91 -6.92
CA CYS A 250 8.66 13.44 -7.77
C CYS A 250 8.28 13.59 -9.24
N ASN A 251 9.26 13.44 -10.12
CA ASN A 251 8.99 13.48 -11.56
C ASN A 251 8.17 12.25 -12.01
N HIS A 252 7.54 12.38 -13.18
CA HIS A 252 6.61 11.37 -13.69
C HIS A 252 7.29 10.01 -13.93
N ASP A 253 8.51 9.99 -14.46
CA ASP A 253 9.22 8.74 -14.77
C ASP A 253 9.57 7.95 -13.51
N LYS A 254 9.99 8.65 -12.44
CA LYS A 254 10.25 8.04 -11.13
C LYS A 254 8.99 7.50 -10.49
N LEU A 255 7.87 8.25 -10.58
CA LEU A 255 6.57 7.78 -10.11
C LEU A 255 6.15 6.51 -10.86
N ARG A 256 6.20 6.51 -12.20
CA ARG A 256 5.88 5.33 -13.02
C ARG A 256 6.74 4.13 -12.66
N SER A 257 8.05 4.33 -12.52
CA SER A 257 9.00 3.28 -12.12
C SER A 257 8.72 2.74 -10.71
N PHE A 258 8.27 3.59 -9.79
CA PHE A 258 7.87 3.20 -8.45
C PHE A 258 6.61 2.33 -8.47
N LEU A 259 5.57 2.78 -9.18
CA LEU A 259 4.30 2.05 -9.33
C LEU A 259 4.49 0.69 -10.00
N MET A 260 5.28 0.61 -11.08
CA MET A 260 5.59 -0.66 -11.75
C MET A 260 6.28 -1.66 -10.82
N ARG A 261 7.14 -1.18 -9.90
CA ARG A 261 7.82 -2.03 -8.92
C ARG A 261 6.85 -2.55 -7.87
N ASP A 262 5.91 -1.73 -7.42
CA ASP A 262 4.86 -2.15 -6.49
C ASP A 262 3.93 -3.18 -7.14
N ASP A 263 3.44 -2.89 -8.35
CA ASP A 263 2.60 -3.81 -9.13
C ASP A 263 3.29 -5.18 -9.32
N ARG A 264 4.61 -5.19 -9.58
CA ARG A 264 5.38 -6.43 -9.70
C ARG A 264 5.45 -7.19 -8.36
N ARG A 265 5.69 -6.49 -7.25
CA ARG A 265 5.70 -7.11 -5.91
C ARG A 265 4.35 -7.72 -5.56
N LEU A 266 3.25 -7.06 -5.91
CA LEU A 266 1.90 -7.61 -5.73
C LEU A 266 1.70 -8.89 -6.54
N LYS A 267 2.18 -8.93 -7.79
CA LYS A 267 2.16 -10.16 -8.61
C LYS A 267 3.06 -11.27 -8.06
N GLU A 268 4.14 -10.91 -7.39
CA GLU A 268 5.05 -11.87 -6.76
C GLU A 268 4.50 -12.43 -5.43
N ASN A 269 3.80 -11.60 -4.65
CA ASN A 269 3.21 -11.95 -3.34
C ASN A 269 1.77 -12.49 -3.44
N ALA A 270 1.12 -12.36 -4.59
CA ALA A 270 -0.15 -13.02 -4.84
C ALA A 270 0.12 -14.53 -5.00
N ASP A 271 0.18 -15.25 -3.88
CA ASP A 271 -0.13 -16.67 -3.92
C ASP A 271 -1.46 -16.83 -4.64
N GLU A 272 -1.51 -17.68 -5.66
CA GLU A 272 -2.71 -17.99 -6.46
C GLU A 272 -3.86 -18.60 -5.62
N LYS A 273 -3.76 -18.63 -4.27
CA LYS A 273 -4.53 -19.51 -3.39
C LYS A 273 -5.46 -18.83 -2.36
N HIS A 274 -5.53 -17.50 -2.26
CA HIS A 274 -6.39 -16.85 -1.25
C HIS A 274 -7.36 -15.84 -1.88
N PHE A 275 -8.32 -16.33 -2.66
CA PHE A 275 -9.51 -15.56 -3.02
C PHE A 275 -10.59 -15.82 -1.98
N TYR A 276 -11.18 -14.77 -1.42
CA TYR A 276 -12.45 -14.91 -0.70
C TYR A 276 -13.58 -14.43 -1.61
N GLN A 277 -14.70 -15.13 -1.54
CA GLN A 277 -15.93 -14.81 -2.26
C GLN A 277 -17.10 -15.06 -1.32
N LEU A 278 -17.92 -14.03 -1.11
CA LEU A 278 -19.18 -14.12 -0.37
C LEU A 278 -20.29 -13.59 -1.26
N THR A 279 -21.32 -14.40 -1.53
CA THR A 279 -22.48 -13.97 -2.30
C THR A 279 -23.70 -13.92 -1.38
N LEU A 280 -24.30 -12.74 -1.28
CA LEU A 280 -25.43 -12.45 -0.41
C LEU A 280 -26.69 -12.23 -1.25
N SER A 281 -27.77 -12.88 -0.85
CA SER A 281 -29.11 -12.67 -1.40
C SER A 281 -30.13 -13.02 -0.31
N ASN A 282 -31.37 -12.58 -0.50
CA ASN A 282 -32.49 -12.94 0.37
C ASN A 282 -33.56 -13.71 -0.42
N GLU A 283 -34.49 -14.35 0.28
CA GLU A 283 -35.51 -15.19 -0.37
C GLU A 283 -36.43 -14.40 -1.30
N PHE A 284 -36.80 -13.19 -0.88
CA PHE A 284 -37.68 -12.31 -1.67
C PHE A 284 -37.05 -11.93 -3.02
N TRP A 285 -35.76 -11.60 -3.06
CA TRP A 285 -35.03 -11.27 -4.28
C TRP A 285 -34.90 -12.47 -5.21
N LEU A 286 -34.61 -13.65 -4.67
CA LEU A 286 -34.53 -14.89 -5.45
C LEU A 286 -35.89 -15.24 -6.08
N GLN A 287 -36.99 -15.05 -5.34
CA GLN A 287 -38.35 -15.24 -5.87
C GLN A 287 -38.70 -14.19 -6.94
N ASN A 288 -38.31 -12.93 -6.76
CA ASN A 288 -38.50 -11.91 -7.78
C ASN A 288 -37.72 -12.24 -9.06
N SER A 289 -36.49 -12.73 -8.95
CA SER A 289 -35.71 -13.15 -10.12
C SER A 289 -36.27 -14.39 -10.81
N LYS A 290 -36.92 -15.31 -10.08
CA LYS A 290 -37.71 -16.38 -10.71
C LYS A 290 -38.83 -15.79 -11.57
N LYS A 291 -39.56 -14.79 -11.08
CA LYS A 291 -40.72 -14.23 -11.79
C LYS A 291 -40.34 -13.29 -12.93
N PHE A 292 -39.31 -12.46 -12.74
CA PHE A 292 -39.02 -11.33 -13.64
C PHE A 292 -37.62 -11.36 -14.26
N GLY A 293 -36.72 -12.20 -13.75
CA GLY A 293 -35.32 -12.27 -14.18
C GLY A 293 -35.02 -13.36 -15.20
N GLN A 294 -36.01 -13.79 -15.98
CA GLN A 294 -35.85 -14.88 -16.95
C GLN A 294 -35.18 -14.43 -18.25
N GLU A 295 -35.40 -13.19 -18.66
CA GLU A 295 -34.88 -12.67 -19.93
C GLU A 295 -33.54 -11.95 -19.78
N CYS A 296 -33.44 -11.03 -18.81
CA CYS A 296 -32.25 -10.22 -18.61
C CYS A 296 -32.05 -9.86 -17.13
N ILE A 297 -30.80 -9.80 -16.70
CA ILE A 297 -30.38 -9.22 -15.42
C ILE A 297 -29.27 -8.20 -15.66
N GLY A 298 -29.21 -7.17 -14.83
CA GLY A 298 -28.09 -6.23 -14.79
C GLY A 298 -26.99 -6.71 -13.85
N MET A 299 -25.73 -6.51 -14.25
CA MET A 299 -24.57 -6.76 -13.40
C MET A 299 -23.57 -5.61 -13.52
N ASP A 300 -23.20 -5.03 -12.39
CA ASP A 300 -22.19 -3.98 -12.30
C ASP A 300 -21.33 -4.19 -11.05
N SER A 301 -20.11 -3.67 -11.03
CA SER A 301 -19.19 -3.76 -9.90
C SER A 301 -18.88 -2.36 -9.37
N LYS A 302 -18.99 -2.19 -8.06
CA LYS A 302 -18.62 -0.95 -7.36
C LYS A 302 -17.47 -1.20 -6.41
N HIS A 303 -16.46 -0.33 -6.46
CA HIS A 303 -15.25 -0.42 -5.66
C HIS A 303 -15.18 0.63 -4.55
N ASP A 304 -16.13 1.55 -4.48
CA ASP A 304 -16.13 2.68 -3.53
C ASP A 304 -17.03 2.43 -2.30
N LEU A 305 -17.62 1.25 -2.19
CA LEU A 305 -18.59 0.91 -1.13
C LEU A 305 -17.95 0.41 0.18
N ASN A 306 -16.63 0.27 0.25
CA ASN A 306 -15.91 -0.11 1.47
C ASN A 306 -14.49 0.49 1.52
N ASN A 307 -13.91 0.55 2.73
CA ASN A 307 -12.60 1.15 2.98
C ASN A 307 -11.46 0.44 2.23
N ASP A 308 -11.60 -0.86 1.98
CA ASP A 308 -10.60 -1.68 1.28
C ASP A 308 -10.72 -1.60 -0.24
N ARG A 309 -11.76 -0.92 -0.74
CA ARG A 309 -12.19 -0.90 -2.14
C ARG A 309 -12.31 -2.28 -2.79
N ALA A 310 -12.64 -3.26 -1.97
CA ALA A 310 -12.99 -4.60 -2.41
C ALA A 310 -14.21 -4.51 -3.33
N PRO A 311 -14.20 -5.16 -4.51
CA PRO A 311 -15.34 -5.16 -5.41
C PRO A 311 -16.60 -5.67 -4.72
N VAL A 312 -17.65 -4.87 -4.85
CA VAL A 312 -19.04 -5.26 -4.58
C VAL A 312 -19.73 -5.41 -5.92
N LEU A 313 -19.85 -6.65 -6.37
CA LEU A 313 -20.59 -7.02 -7.56
C LEU A 313 -22.08 -6.98 -7.25
N VAL A 314 -22.85 -6.19 -7.97
CA VAL A 314 -24.29 -6.02 -7.78
C VAL A 314 -25.03 -6.69 -8.93
N PHE A 315 -26.02 -7.51 -8.61
CA PHE A 315 -26.95 -8.08 -9.57
C PHE A 315 -28.33 -7.46 -9.37
N VAL A 316 -28.97 -7.05 -10.46
CA VAL A 316 -30.30 -6.43 -10.44
C VAL A 316 -31.23 -7.08 -11.46
N VAL A 317 -32.52 -7.06 -11.14
CA VAL A 317 -33.60 -7.50 -12.03
C VAL A 317 -34.68 -6.44 -12.07
N GLU A 318 -35.32 -6.24 -13.22
CA GLU A 318 -36.49 -5.38 -13.33
C GLU A 318 -37.74 -6.13 -12.82
N ASN A 319 -38.56 -5.50 -11.98
CA ASN A 319 -39.82 -6.08 -11.53
C ASN A 319 -41.00 -5.66 -12.43
N ASN A 320 -42.20 -6.19 -12.16
CA ASN A 320 -43.43 -5.83 -12.90
C ASN A 320 -43.87 -4.36 -12.78
N ALA A 321 -43.31 -3.59 -11.86
CA ALA A 321 -43.54 -2.15 -11.76
C ALA A 321 -42.53 -1.33 -12.59
N GLY A 322 -41.71 -1.98 -13.42
CA GLY A 322 -40.65 -1.34 -14.20
C GLY A 322 -39.50 -0.81 -13.36
N SER A 323 -39.31 -1.34 -12.14
CA SER A 323 -38.29 -0.89 -11.19
C SER A 323 -37.19 -1.93 -11.01
N GLY A 324 -35.93 -1.49 -11.00
CA GLY A 324 -34.80 -2.35 -10.68
C GLY A 324 -34.77 -2.72 -9.19
N THR A 325 -34.82 -4.02 -8.89
CA THR A 325 -34.65 -4.57 -7.54
C THR A 325 -33.34 -5.37 -7.46
N PRO A 326 -32.65 -5.37 -6.31
CA PRO A 326 -31.51 -6.26 -6.11
C PRO A 326 -31.90 -7.73 -6.28
N LEU A 327 -30.99 -8.49 -6.87
CA LEU A 327 -30.99 -9.95 -6.93
C LEU A 327 -29.98 -10.50 -5.93
N ALA A 328 -28.74 -10.03 -5.99
CA ALA A 328 -27.67 -10.48 -5.11
C ALA A 328 -26.50 -9.49 -5.10
N PHE A 329 -25.63 -9.64 -4.10
CA PHE A 329 -24.36 -8.93 -3.97
C PHE A 329 -23.21 -9.93 -3.84
N GLY A 330 -22.16 -9.78 -4.64
CA GLY A 330 -20.93 -10.55 -4.56
C GLY A 330 -19.79 -9.71 -3.98
N LEU A 331 -19.24 -10.13 -2.85
CA LEU A 331 -18.10 -9.50 -2.18
C LEU A 331 -16.87 -10.37 -2.39
N SER A 332 -15.79 -9.79 -2.92
CA SER A 332 -14.53 -10.50 -3.07
C SER A 332 -13.32 -9.59 -2.89
N ASN A 333 -12.14 -10.14 -2.61
CA ASN A 333 -10.90 -9.35 -2.63
C ASN A 333 -10.43 -8.98 -4.04
N LYS A 334 -11.02 -9.58 -5.08
CA LYS A 334 -10.60 -9.33 -6.46
C LYS A 334 -11.71 -9.64 -7.45
N GLU A 335 -11.98 -8.69 -8.33
CA GLU A 335 -12.89 -8.89 -9.44
C GLU A 335 -12.15 -9.60 -10.57
N ASN A 336 -12.54 -10.84 -10.85
CA ASN A 336 -11.97 -11.63 -11.92
C ASN A 336 -12.99 -12.67 -12.40
N GLN A 337 -12.64 -13.42 -13.44
CA GLN A 337 -13.52 -14.43 -14.02
C GLN A 337 -14.03 -15.44 -12.99
N TRP A 338 -13.18 -15.89 -12.07
CA TRP A 338 -13.51 -16.91 -11.07
C TRP A 338 -14.49 -16.39 -10.02
N THR A 339 -14.24 -15.22 -9.44
CA THR A 339 -15.09 -14.63 -8.38
C THR A 339 -16.48 -14.25 -8.90
N ILE A 340 -16.53 -13.69 -10.12
CA ILE A 340 -17.80 -13.41 -10.82
C ILE A 340 -18.55 -14.73 -11.09
N LYS A 341 -17.87 -15.74 -11.63
CA LYS A 341 -18.45 -17.05 -11.92
C LYS A 341 -19.06 -17.71 -10.68
N LEU A 342 -18.35 -17.68 -9.55
CA LEU A 342 -18.85 -18.22 -8.29
C LEU A 342 -20.13 -17.52 -7.83
N SER A 343 -20.20 -16.19 -7.96
CA SER A 343 -21.41 -15.43 -7.63
C SER A 343 -22.60 -15.84 -8.50
N ILE A 344 -22.40 -15.96 -9.82
CA ILE A 344 -23.45 -16.37 -10.75
C ILE A 344 -23.95 -17.79 -10.45
N ILE A 345 -23.03 -18.72 -10.18
CA ILE A 345 -23.39 -20.11 -9.82
C ILE A 345 -24.19 -20.14 -8.52
N ALA A 346 -23.77 -19.40 -7.50
CA ALA A 346 -24.47 -19.32 -6.22
C ALA A 346 -25.90 -18.80 -6.40
N ILE A 347 -26.10 -17.77 -7.22
CA ILE A 347 -27.43 -17.26 -7.57
C ILE A 347 -28.25 -18.33 -8.29
N LYS A 348 -27.71 -18.88 -9.39
CA LYS A 348 -28.41 -19.85 -10.24
C LYS A 348 -28.88 -21.09 -9.45
N LYS A 349 -28.03 -21.63 -8.58
CA LYS A 349 -28.37 -22.77 -7.71
C LYS A 349 -29.50 -22.47 -6.71
N ASN A 350 -29.76 -21.19 -6.42
CA ASN A 350 -30.68 -20.78 -5.36
C ASN A 350 -31.96 -20.10 -5.88
N ILE A 351 -32.14 -19.96 -7.20
CA ILE A 351 -33.43 -19.56 -7.79
C ILE A 351 -34.46 -20.68 -7.57
N PRO A 352 -35.62 -20.40 -6.95
CA PRO A 352 -36.66 -21.40 -6.73
C PRO A 352 -37.21 -21.96 -8.05
N CYS A 353 -37.58 -23.25 -8.07
CA CYS A 353 -38.18 -23.88 -9.25
C CYS A 353 -39.63 -23.44 -9.47
N ASP A 354 -40.20 -23.75 -10.64
CA ASP A 354 -41.56 -23.34 -11.04
C ASP A 354 -42.69 -24.21 -10.47
N ARG A 355 -42.37 -25.27 -9.72
CA ARG A 355 -43.36 -26.18 -9.13
C ARG A 355 -44.09 -25.53 -7.95
N ASP A 356 -45.41 -25.45 -8.04
CA ASP A 356 -46.29 -24.84 -7.02
C ASP A 356 -46.36 -25.65 -5.72
N ASP A 357 -46.14 -26.96 -5.79
CA ASP A 357 -46.11 -27.88 -4.64
C ASP A 357 -44.75 -27.97 -3.95
N CYS A 358 -43.76 -27.17 -4.39
CA CYS A 358 -42.42 -27.22 -3.85
C CYS A 358 -42.26 -26.25 -2.67
N GLU A 359 -41.91 -26.77 -1.50
CA GLU A 359 -41.59 -25.98 -0.30
C GLU A 359 -40.28 -25.17 -0.42
N HIS A 360 -39.52 -25.37 -1.50
CA HIS A 360 -38.26 -24.69 -1.81
C HIS A 360 -37.23 -24.73 -0.67
N LYS A 361 -37.15 -25.85 0.05
CA LYS A 361 -36.20 -26.07 1.15
C LYS A 361 -34.76 -25.81 0.73
N TRP A 362 -33.99 -25.32 1.71
CA TRP A 362 -32.59 -25.03 1.54
C TRP A 362 -31.87 -25.20 2.87
N ASN A 363 -30.57 -25.47 2.78
CA ASN A 363 -29.69 -25.61 3.93
C ASN A 363 -28.30 -25.07 3.58
N TYR A 364 -27.50 -24.79 4.61
CA TYR A 364 -26.09 -24.50 4.43
C TYR A 364 -25.29 -25.79 4.50
N VAL A 365 -24.35 -25.97 3.58
CA VAL A 365 -23.39 -27.08 3.58
C VAL A 365 -21.98 -26.54 3.61
N ASN A 366 -21.10 -27.20 4.35
CA ASN A 366 -19.67 -26.90 4.28
C ASN A 366 -19.10 -27.36 2.94
N LEU A 367 -18.20 -26.57 2.37
CA LEU A 367 -17.49 -26.95 1.16
C LEU A 367 -16.56 -28.14 1.46
N PRO A 368 -16.38 -29.10 0.54
CA PRO A 368 -15.56 -30.30 0.77
C PRO A 368 -14.10 -30.03 1.13
N ASN A 369 -13.58 -28.84 0.77
CA ASN A 369 -12.23 -28.42 1.09
C ASN A 369 -12.07 -27.83 2.51
N GLY A 370 -13.16 -27.72 3.28
CA GLY A 370 -13.17 -27.13 4.62
C GLY A 370 -12.94 -25.61 4.66
N MET A 371 -12.94 -24.93 3.51
CA MET A 371 -12.59 -23.50 3.40
C MET A 371 -13.80 -22.58 3.25
N GLY A 372 -15.01 -23.05 3.54
CA GLY A 372 -16.21 -22.23 3.48
C GLY A 372 -17.50 -23.02 3.52
N PHE A 373 -18.60 -22.35 3.20
CA PHE A 373 -19.94 -22.92 3.13
C PHE A 373 -20.69 -22.37 1.91
N GLU A 374 -21.68 -23.11 1.43
CA GLU A 374 -22.62 -22.63 0.42
C GLU A 374 -24.07 -22.90 0.86
N ARG A 375 -24.99 -22.03 0.44
CA ARG A 375 -26.42 -22.30 0.51
C ARG A 375 -26.80 -23.20 -0.66
N VAL A 376 -27.39 -24.35 -0.35
CA VAL A 376 -27.92 -25.28 -1.35
C VAL A 376 -29.42 -25.31 -1.20
N ARG A 377 -30.13 -25.02 -2.29
CA ARG A 377 -31.57 -25.27 -2.39
C ARG A 377 -31.78 -26.67 -2.94
N GLU A 378 -32.69 -27.42 -2.32
CA GLU A 378 -32.98 -28.81 -2.71
C GLU A 378 -33.61 -28.89 -4.11
N CYS A 379 -34.45 -27.91 -4.44
CA CYS A 379 -35.01 -27.76 -5.78
C CYS A 379 -34.13 -26.86 -6.65
N ASN A 380 -34.14 -27.09 -7.97
CA ASN A 380 -33.38 -26.29 -8.93
C ASN A 380 -34.30 -25.74 -10.03
N SER A 381 -34.12 -24.48 -10.42
CA SER A 381 -34.74 -23.89 -11.60
C SER A 381 -33.86 -24.13 -12.83
N PHE A 382 -34.04 -25.28 -13.49
CA PHE A 382 -33.27 -25.63 -14.70
C PHE A 382 -33.47 -24.64 -15.86
N ASN A 383 -34.58 -23.88 -15.83
CA ASN A 383 -34.97 -22.97 -16.91
C ASN A 383 -34.44 -21.55 -16.71
N TRP A 384 -33.95 -21.19 -15.51
CA TRP A 384 -33.43 -19.84 -15.25
C TRP A 384 -32.13 -19.61 -16.02
N ASN A 385 -32.25 -18.88 -17.13
CA ASN A 385 -31.18 -18.68 -18.10
C ASN A 385 -31.27 -17.30 -18.80
N PRO A 386 -31.15 -16.18 -18.06
CA PRO A 386 -31.19 -14.85 -18.64
C PRO A 386 -29.92 -14.45 -19.39
N PHE A 387 -30.02 -13.40 -20.19
CA PHE A 387 -28.87 -12.58 -20.57
C PHE A 387 -28.38 -11.75 -19.38
N VAL A 388 -27.08 -11.45 -19.35
CA VAL A 388 -26.50 -10.54 -18.36
C VAL A 388 -26.06 -9.26 -19.05
N MET A 389 -26.66 -8.15 -18.69
CA MET A 389 -26.21 -6.83 -19.12
C MET A 389 -24.99 -6.41 -18.28
N THR A 390 -23.85 -6.19 -18.93
CA THR A 390 -22.57 -5.86 -18.27
C THR A 390 -21.86 -4.71 -18.97
N ASP A 391 -20.93 -4.05 -18.29
CA ASP A 391 -19.95 -3.17 -18.95
C ASP A 391 -18.97 -3.99 -19.84
N LYS A 392 -18.07 -3.32 -20.58
CA LYS A 392 -17.00 -3.88 -21.43
C LYS A 392 -15.89 -4.53 -20.60
N HIS A 393 -16.26 -5.50 -19.77
CA HIS A 393 -15.35 -6.25 -18.92
C HIS A 393 -15.20 -7.69 -19.43
N ARG A 394 -14.04 -8.00 -20.04
CA ARG A 394 -13.74 -9.32 -20.61
C ARG A 394 -13.90 -10.47 -19.59
N PRO A 395 -13.43 -10.36 -18.33
CA PRO A 395 -13.66 -11.39 -17.32
C PRO A 395 -15.14 -11.67 -17.04
N SER A 396 -16.00 -10.63 -17.02
CA SER A 396 -17.46 -10.79 -16.87
C SER A 396 -18.05 -11.63 -17.99
N LYS A 397 -17.67 -11.34 -19.25
CA LYS A 397 -18.10 -12.14 -20.41
C LYS A 397 -17.73 -13.61 -20.26
N ILE A 398 -16.47 -13.90 -19.92
CA ILE A 398 -16.01 -15.29 -19.79
C ILE A 398 -16.67 -15.99 -18.59
N ALA A 399 -16.93 -15.27 -17.50
CA ALA A 399 -17.60 -15.83 -16.32
C ALA A 399 -19.05 -16.26 -16.60
N VAL A 400 -19.74 -15.57 -17.51
CA VAL A 400 -21.13 -15.87 -17.91
C VAL A 400 -21.20 -17.04 -18.90
N THR A 401 -20.19 -17.19 -19.77
CA THR A 401 -20.14 -18.23 -20.79
C THR A 401 -20.35 -19.63 -20.21
N ASN A 402 -21.24 -20.41 -20.84
CA ASN A 402 -21.63 -21.76 -20.44
C ASN A 402 -22.32 -21.87 -19.06
N ILE A 403 -22.77 -20.74 -18.48
CA ILE A 403 -23.54 -20.73 -17.22
C ILE A 403 -24.91 -20.11 -17.43
N LEU A 404 -24.98 -18.96 -18.11
CA LEU A 404 -26.21 -18.28 -18.51
C LEU A 404 -26.27 -18.09 -20.03
N ARG A 405 -27.35 -17.50 -20.55
CA ARG A 405 -27.64 -17.41 -21.99
C ARG A 405 -26.58 -16.61 -22.75
N GLY A 406 -26.02 -15.58 -22.13
CA GLY A 406 -24.94 -14.78 -22.71
C GLY A 406 -24.86 -13.39 -22.07
N THR A 407 -24.08 -12.51 -22.69
CA THR A 407 -23.91 -11.13 -22.23
C THR A 407 -24.41 -10.12 -23.24
N ILE A 408 -25.06 -9.06 -22.75
CA ILE A 408 -25.41 -7.86 -23.50
C ILE A 408 -24.51 -6.72 -22.98
N LEU A 409 -23.95 -5.90 -23.86
CA LEU A 409 -23.21 -4.73 -23.41
C LEU A 409 -24.17 -3.63 -22.97
N CYS A 410 -23.90 -3.05 -21.81
CA CYS A 410 -24.72 -1.97 -21.26
C CYS A 410 -24.61 -0.71 -22.12
N TRP A 411 -25.73 -0.27 -22.68
CA TRP A 411 -25.79 0.91 -23.53
C TRP A 411 -25.38 2.20 -22.81
N PHE A 412 -25.73 2.32 -21.53
CA PHE A 412 -25.33 3.46 -20.70
C PHE A 412 -23.80 3.59 -20.60
N HIS A 413 -23.11 2.49 -20.30
CA HIS A 413 -21.65 2.49 -20.21
C HIS A 413 -20.97 2.74 -21.57
N ILE A 414 -21.56 2.22 -22.66
CA ILE A 414 -21.10 2.54 -24.03
C ILE A 414 -21.21 4.05 -24.28
N MET A 415 -22.37 4.64 -24.02
CA MET A 415 -22.61 6.07 -24.27
C MET A 415 -21.76 6.96 -23.38
N GLN A 416 -21.58 6.59 -22.11
CA GLN A 416 -20.68 7.28 -21.21
C GLN A 416 -19.24 7.26 -21.75
N THR A 417 -18.75 6.09 -22.17
CA THR A 417 -17.41 5.94 -22.73
C THR A 417 -17.24 6.75 -24.02
N ILE A 418 -18.24 6.77 -24.89
CA ILE A 418 -18.22 7.58 -26.12
C ILE A 418 -18.17 9.07 -25.77
N GLY A 419 -19.01 9.54 -24.84
CA GLY A 419 -19.04 10.94 -24.40
C GLY A 419 -17.73 11.40 -23.76
N GLU A 420 -17.11 10.54 -22.94
CA GLU A 420 -15.78 10.78 -22.37
C GLU A 420 -14.71 10.92 -23.46
N ASN A 421 -14.76 10.09 -24.50
CA ASN A 421 -13.83 10.18 -25.63
C ASN A 421 -14.07 11.43 -26.48
N PHE A 422 -15.32 11.83 -26.72
CA PHE A 422 -15.63 13.08 -27.44
C PHE A 422 -15.08 14.30 -26.71
N ASN A 423 -15.10 14.29 -25.38
CA ASN A 423 -14.44 15.31 -24.56
C ASN A 423 -12.92 15.29 -24.73
N GLN A 424 -12.29 14.11 -24.66
CA GLN A 424 -10.83 13.98 -24.80
C GLN A 424 -10.34 14.35 -26.21
N TRP A 425 -11.12 14.05 -27.24
CA TRP A 425 -10.79 14.33 -28.64
C TRP A 425 -11.20 15.75 -29.08
N ASN A 426 -11.72 16.59 -28.18
CA ASN A 426 -12.19 17.94 -28.48
C ASN A 426 -13.16 18.01 -29.67
N ILE A 427 -14.03 17.02 -29.83
CA ILE A 427 -15.05 17.07 -30.89
C ILE A 427 -15.99 18.25 -30.59
N PRO A 428 -16.23 19.17 -31.55
CA PRO A 428 -17.13 20.31 -31.37
C PRO A 428 -18.52 19.89 -30.91
N TRP A 429 -19.13 20.69 -30.04
CA TRP A 429 -20.47 20.40 -29.50
C TRP A 429 -21.55 20.33 -30.57
N SER A 430 -21.38 21.04 -31.69
CA SER A 430 -22.28 20.98 -32.85
C SER A 430 -22.25 19.64 -33.60
N LEU A 431 -21.26 18.77 -33.31
CA LEU A 431 -21.08 17.44 -33.89
C LEU A 431 -21.33 16.32 -32.87
N ARG A 432 -21.69 16.65 -31.62
CA ARG A 432 -22.08 15.71 -30.57
C ARG A 432 -23.60 15.65 -30.48
#